data_AF-A0A924KBQ9-F1
#
_entry.id   AF-A0A924KBQ9-F1
#
_cell.length_a   1.000
_cell.length_b   1.000
_cell.length_c   1.000
_cell.angle_alpha   90.00
_cell.angle_beta   90.00
_cell.angle_gamma   90.00
#
_symmetry.space_group_name_H-M   'P 1'
#
loop_
_entity.id
_entity.type
_entity.pdbx_description
1 polymer ?
#
loop_
_entity_poly.entity_id
_entity_poly.type
_entity_poly.pdbx_seq_one_letter_code
_entity_poly.pdbx_strand_id
1 'polypeptide(L)'
;MQTKTKVFEVSKICKVLLIVPIILLILSSCQPKSNNQLEEEIAIRISSDSNAVEFSGFNPYILQELKTDSLSNENWQRYFSVYQKVDEDVQELQKPIPGIYLINKKSVSFKPDTSFVKGRTYLVELYIQDPNPTVLNQIQTKVNPTRPKIIRKELTF
;
A
#
# COMPACT_ATOMS: atom_id res chain seq x y z
N MET A 1 33.08 71.14 -22.88
CA MET A 1 31.71 71.25 -22.35
C MET A 1 30.75 70.62 -23.35
N GLN A 2 30.36 69.36 -23.13
CA GLN A 2 29.04 68.77 -23.44
C GLN A 2 29.08 67.27 -23.13
N THR A 3 28.21 66.87 -22.21
CA THR A 3 27.97 65.54 -21.67
C THR A 3 26.95 64.79 -22.55
N LYS A 4 27.18 63.52 -22.87
CA LYS A 4 26.15 62.60 -23.40
C LYS A 4 26.30 61.20 -22.78
N THR A 5 25.61 60.97 -21.67
CA THR A 5 24.35 60.20 -21.51
C THR A 5 24.52 58.67 -21.61
N LYS A 6 24.63 58.01 -20.45
CA LYS A 6 24.34 56.58 -20.24
C LYS A 6 22.83 56.36 -20.37
N VAL A 7 22.36 55.76 -21.46
CA VAL A 7 21.00 55.17 -21.52
C VAL A 7 21.06 53.93 -22.42
N PHE A 8 21.71 52.86 -21.99
CA PHE A 8 21.54 51.55 -22.62
C PHE A 8 21.89 50.50 -21.56
N GLU A 9 21.09 49.42 -21.49
CA GLU A 9 21.27 48.20 -20.65
C GLU A 9 20.34 47.96 -19.44
N VAL A 10 19.17 48.61 -19.31
CA VAL A 10 18.16 48.17 -18.29
C VAL A 10 17.12 47.20 -18.88
N SER A 11 16.94 47.17 -20.21
CA SER A 11 15.82 46.45 -20.86
C SER A 11 16.02 44.94 -21.01
N LYS A 12 17.26 44.45 -21.16
CA LYS A 12 17.53 43.00 -21.37
C LYS A 12 17.46 42.16 -20.10
N ILE A 13 17.79 42.76 -18.95
CA ILE A 13 17.86 42.05 -17.66
C ILE A 13 16.45 41.65 -17.18
N CYS A 14 15.43 42.44 -17.53
CA CYS A 14 14.05 42.19 -17.09
C CYS A 14 13.38 40.98 -17.79
N LYS A 15 13.79 40.64 -19.02
CA LYS A 15 13.25 39.47 -19.75
C LYS A 15 13.89 38.16 -19.33
N VAL A 16 15.18 38.17 -18.98
CA VAL A 16 15.90 36.96 -18.55
C VAL A 16 15.48 36.55 -17.12
N LEU A 17 15.16 37.53 -16.26
CA LEU A 17 14.74 37.28 -14.87
C LEU A 17 13.37 36.59 -14.75
N LEU A 18 12.50 36.70 -15.78
CA LEU A 18 11.16 36.11 -15.78
C LEU A 18 11.09 34.67 -16.31
N ILE A 19 12.10 34.22 -17.05
CA ILE A 19 12.13 32.88 -17.67
C ILE A 19 12.66 31.82 -16.70
N VAL A 20 13.56 32.22 -15.78
CA VAL A 20 14.15 31.33 -14.77
C VAL A 20 13.11 30.70 -13.82
N PRO A 21 12.12 31.42 -13.25
CA PRO A 21 11.14 30.79 -12.37
C PRO A 21 10.18 29.84 -13.13
N ILE A 22 9.93 30.08 -14.42
CA ILE A 22 9.06 29.22 -15.25
C ILE A 22 9.74 27.90 -15.56
N ILE A 23 11.06 27.89 -15.82
CA ILE A 23 11.85 26.68 -16.06
C ILE A 23 11.99 25.84 -14.77
N LEU A 24 12.05 26.48 -13.60
CA LEU A 24 12.15 25.78 -12.32
C LEU A 24 10.86 25.01 -11.96
N LEU A 25 9.69 25.49 -12.40
CA LEU A 25 8.38 24.86 -12.17
C LEU A 25 8.18 23.56 -13.00
N ILE A 26 8.90 23.39 -14.11
CA ILE A 26 8.73 22.22 -15.00
C ILE A 26 9.47 20.99 -14.48
N LEU A 27 10.45 21.17 -13.59
CA LEU A 27 11.30 20.09 -13.09
C LEU A 27 10.73 19.37 -11.86
N SER A 28 9.61 19.83 -11.30
CA SER A 28 9.02 19.24 -10.08
C SER A 28 7.94 18.19 -10.32
N SER A 29 7.63 17.82 -11.57
CA SER A 29 6.51 16.90 -11.87
C SER A 29 6.88 15.41 -11.93
N CYS A 30 8.11 15.02 -11.59
CA CYS A 30 8.48 13.60 -11.55
C CYS A 30 8.13 13.02 -10.18
N GLN A 31 6.85 12.66 -9.97
CA GLN A 31 6.51 11.78 -8.85
C GLN A 31 6.97 10.36 -9.22
N PRO A 32 7.84 9.72 -8.41
CA PRO A 32 8.15 8.32 -8.62
C PRO A 32 6.87 7.51 -8.44
N LYS A 33 6.40 6.92 -9.54
CA LYS A 33 5.30 5.94 -9.51
C LYS A 33 5.81 4.77 -8.67
N SER A 34 5.25 4.60 -7.47
CA SER A 34 5.59 3.51 -6.57
C SER A 34 5.39 2.19 -7.31
N ASN A 35 6.46 1.41 -7.49
CA ASN A 35 6.40 0.13 -8.23
C ASN A 35 5.74 -0.99 -7.40
N ASN A 36 4.95 -0.64 -6.39
CA ASN A 36 4.27 -1.55 -5.47
C ASN A 36 2.85 -1.87 -5.97
N GLN A 37 2.74 -2.36 -7.21
CA GLN A 37 1.46 -2.66 -7.86
C GLN A 37 0.53 -3.54 -7.00
N LEU A 38 1.07 -4.50 -6.23
CA LEU A 38 0.30 -5.37 -5.33
C LEU A 38 -0.35 -4.64 -4.13
N GLU A 39 0.22 -3.54 -3.64
CA GLU A 39 -0.38 -2.74 -2.55
C GLU A 39 -1.55 -1.89 -3.07
N GLU A 40 -1.45 -1.44 -4.32
CA GLU A 40 -2.50 -0.66 -4.97
C GLU A 40 -3.70 -1.54 -5.38
N GLU A 41 -3.48 -2.83 -5.63
CA GLU A 41 -4.52 -3.75 -6.10
C GLU A 41 -5.35 -4.37 -4.96
N ILE A 42 -4.74 -4.64 -3.79
CA ILE A 42 -5.43 -5.33 -2.71
C ILE A 42 -6.03 -4.34 -1.70
N ALA A 43 -7.37 -4.28 -1.70
CA ALA A 43 -8.12 -3.44 -0.78
C ALA A 43 -8.56 -4.22 0.46
N ILE A 44 -8.10 -3.74 1.62
CA ILE A 44 -8.53 -4.19 2.95
C ILE A 44 -9.58 -3.21 3.49
N ARG A 45 -10.78 -3.69 3.82
CA ARG A 45 -11.93 -2.88 4.26
C ARG A 45 -12.71 -3.57 5.37
N ILE A 46 -13.52 -2.80 6.08
CA ILE A 46 -14.54 -3.33 6.99
C ILE A 46 -15.75 -3.72 6.15
N SER A 47 -16.38 -4.86 6.46
CA SER A 47 -17.63 -5.28 5.82
C SER A 47 -18.75 -4.28 6.07
N SER A 48 -19.77 -4.26 5.20
CA SER A 48 -20.89 -3.32 5.32
C SER A 48 -21.68 -3.44 6.62
N ASP A 49 -21.64 -4.62 7.25
CA ASP A 49 -22.29 -4.92 8.53
C ASP A 49 -21.35 -4.74 9.74
N SER A 50 -20.12 -4.26 9.52
CA SER A 50 -19.07 -4.04 10.54
C SER A 50 -18.69 -5.27 11.35
N ASN A 51 -19.01 -6.48 10.89
CA ASN A 51 -18.71 -7.72 11.61
C ASN A 51 -17.52 -8.49 11.05
N ALA A 52 -16.96 -8.06 9.93
CA ALA A 52 -15.87 -8.75 9.25
C ALA A 52 -14.86 -7.77 8.63
N VAL A 53 -13.66 -8.29 8.40
CA VAL A 53 -12.64 -7.64 7.57
C VAL A 53 -12.66 -8.31 6.20
N GLU A 54 -12.80 -7.51 5.15
CA GLU A 54 -12.80 -7.96 3.78
C GLU A 54 -11.50 -7.59 3.08
N PHE A 55 -10.89 -8.59 2.47
CA PHE A 55 -9.74 -8.47 1.62
C PHE A 55 -10.20 -8.72 0.18
N SER A 56 -9.97 -7.77 -0.71
CA SER A 56 -10.46 -7.80 -2.09
C SER A 56 -9.38 -7.36 -3.07
N GLY A 57 -9.53 -7.69 -4.36
CA GLY A 57 -8.52 -7.36 -5.37
C GLY A 57 -7.42 -8.42 -5.53
N PHE A 58 -7.66 -9.64 -5.03
CA PHE A 58 -6.76 -10.75 -5.30
C PHE A 58 -6.81 -11.19 -6.76
N ASN A 59 -5.64 -11.55 -7.29
CA ASN A 59 -5.56 -12.29 -8.53
C ASN A 59 -6.28 -13.65 -8.38
N PRO A 60 -7.12 -14.07 -9.35
CA PRO A 60 -7.79 -15.37 -9.32
C PRO A 60 -6.90 -16.57 -9.01
N TYR A 61 -5.63 -16.57 -9.44
CA TYR A 61 -4.67 -17.63 -9.14
C TYR A 61 -4.37 -17.74 -7.64
N ILE A 62 -4.20 -16.60 -6.95
CA ILE A 62 -3.98 -16.56 -5.48
C ILE A 62 -5.22 -17.08 -4.75
N LEU A 63 -6.42 -16.68 -5.17
CA LEU A 63 -7.67 -17.18 -4.58
C LEU A 63 -7.85 -18.68 -4.80
N GLN A 64 -7.46 -19.20 -5.96
CA GLN A 64 -7.51 -20.62 -6.27
C GLN A 64 -6.58 -21.42 -5.36
N GLU A 65 -5.36 -20.92 -5.14
CA GLU A 65 -4.37 -21.53 -4.25
C GLU A 65 -4.89 -21.58 -2.80
N LEU A 66 -5.34 -20.43 -2.29
CA LEU A 66 -5.94 -20.31 -0.95
C LEU A 66 -7.18 -21.20 -0.75
N LYS A 67 -7.92 -21.51 -1.83
CA LYS A 67 -9.11 -22.37 -1.79
C LYS A 67 -8.78 -23.85 -1.88
N THR A 68 -7.75 -24.20 -2.64
CA THR A 68 -7.36 -25.60 -2.88
C THR A 68 -6.66 -26.16 -1.66
N ASP A 69 -5.85 -25.33 -1.00
CA ASP A 69 -5.32 -25.66 0.31
C ASP A 69 -6.44 -25.47 1.34
N SER A 70 -6.95 -26.57 1.90
CA SER A 70 -7.89 -26.49 3.03
C SER A 70 -7.09 -26.07 4.26
N LEU A 71 -6.66 -24.81 4.29
CA LEU A 71 -5.83 -24.26 5.34
C LEU A 71 -6.59 -24.34 6.67
N SER A 72 -5.95 -24.90 7.69
CA SER A 72 -6.41 -24.76 9.06
C SER A 72 -6.46 -23.28 9.46
N ASN A 73 -7.25 -22.92 10.47
CA ASN A 73 -7.30 -21.54 10.96
C ASN A 73 -5.92 -20.99 11.34
N GLU A 74 -5.04 -21.84 11.89
CA GLU A 74 -3.66 -21.47 12.21
C GLU A 74 -2.85 -21.10 10.95
N ASN A 75 -3.08 -21.80 9.84
CA ASN A 75 -2.41 -21.47 8.59
C ASN A 75 -2.98 -20.20 7.97
N TRP A 76 -4.29 -19.96 8.06
CA TRP A 76 -4.90 -18.70 7.64
C TRP A 76 -4.31 -17.50 8.38
N GLN A 77 -4.09 -17.62 9.69
CA GLN A 77 -3.44 -16.58 10.50
C GLN A 77 -1.99 -16.29 10.10
N ARG A 78 -1.33 -17.14 9.30
CA ARG A 78 0.00 -16.82 8.75
C ARG A 78 -0.09 -15.85 7.57
N TYR A 79 -1.21 -15.85 6.87
CA TYR A 79 -1.45 -15.00 5.71
C TYR A 79 -2.27 -13.77 6.07
N PHE A 80 -3.26 -13.91 6.95
CA PHE A 80 -4.25 -12.89 7.30
C PHE A 80 -4.35 -12.76 8.81
N SER A 81 -3.69 -11.75 9.37
CA SER A 81 -3.71 -11.49 10.81
C SER A 81 -4.49 -10.23 11.12
N VAL A 82 -5.30 -10.28 12.17
CA VAL A 82 -6.00 -9.12 12.71
C VAL A 82 -5.67 -9.02 14.19
N TYR A 83 -5.21 -7.86 14.63
CA TYR A 83 -4.86 -7.57 16.01
C TYR A 83 -5.65 -6.35 16.49
N GLN A 84 -5.85 -6.24 17.80
CA GLN A 84 -6.28 -4.97 18.36
C GLN A 84 -5.09 -4.01 18.36
N LYS A 85 -5.29 -2.76 17.94
CA LYS A 85 -4.24 -1.75 18.02
C LYS A 85 -3.96 -1.43 19.49
N VAL A 86 -2.70 -1.58 19.87
CA VAL A 86 -2.15 -1.21 21.18
C VAL A 86 -0.84 -0.44 20.97
N ASP A 87 -0.14 -0.14 22.06
CA ASP A 87 1.17 0.49 22.02
C ASP A 87 2.19 -0.37 21.26
N GLU A 88 3.11 0.27 20.53
CA GLU A 88 4.04 -0.41 19.62
C GLU A 88 4.89 -1.47 20.31
N ASP A 89 5.35 -1.20 21.54
CA ASP A 89 6.20 -2.09 22.33
C ASP A 89 5.54 -3.44 22.65
N VAL A 90 4.21 -3.48 22.69
CA VAL A 90 3.43 -4.69 23.00
C VAL A 90 2.68 -5.24 21.80
N GLN A 91 2.65 -4.51 20.68
CA GLN A 91 1.91 -4.89 19.47
C GLN A 91 2.46 -6.18 18.87
N GLU A 92 3.78 -6.35 18.82
CA GLU A 92 4.45 -7.52 18.25
C GLU A 92 4.33 -8.78 19.11
N LEU A 93 3.96 -8.62 20.38
CA LEU A 93 3.76 -9.73 21.32
C LEU A 93 2.33 -10.28 21.30
N GLN A 94 1.42 -9.60 20.59
CA GLN A 94 0.03 -10.02 20.51
C GLN A 94 -0.14 -11.25 19.63
N LYS A 95 -1.11 -12.09 20.02
CA LYS A 95 -1.61 -13.13 19.14
C LYS A 95 -2.70 -12.56 18.23
N PRO A 96 -2.81 -13.03 16.98
CA PRO A 96 -3.93 -12.70 16.11
C PRO A 96 -5.27 -13.06 16.78
N ILE A 97 -6.28 -12.23 16.54
CA ILE A 97 -7.65 -12.48 16.98
C ILE A 97 -8.14 -13.76 16.29
N PRO A 98 -8.67 -14.75 17.03
CA PRO A 98 -9.22 -15.96 16.43
C PRO A 98 -10.53 -15.66 15.69
N GLY A 99 -10.78 -16.44 14.64
CA GLY A 99 -11.94 -16.26 13.80
C GLY A 99 -12.00 -17.25 12.65
N ILE A 100 -13.00 -17.05 11.80
CA ILE A 100 -13.28 -17.87 10.63
C ILE A 100 -12.97 -17.08 9.37
N TYR A 101 -12.34 -17.76 8.41
CA TYR A 101 -12.03 -17.23 7.10
C TYR A 101 -12.97 -17.82 6.06
N LEU A 102 -13.60 -16.97 5.26
CA LEU A 102 -14.51 -17.34 4.19
C LEU A 102 -13.98 -16.82 2.86
N ILE A 103 -13.75 -17.73 1.92
CA ILE A 103 -13.37 -17.36 0.55
C ILE A 103 -14.63 -17.20 -0.28
N ASN A 104 -14.79 -16.02 -0.85
CA ASN A 104 -15.77 -15.69 -1.88
C ASN A 104 -15.09 -15.58 -3.25
N LYS A 105 -15.88 -15.43 -4.32
CA LYS A 105 -15.38 -15.42 -5.72
C LYS A 105 -14.24 -14.43 -5.99
N LYS A 106 -14.15 -13.33 -5.24
CA LYS A 106 -13.16 -12.25 -5.45
C LYS A 106 -12.58 -11.68 -4.14
N SER A 107 -12.90 -12.29 -3.01
CA SER A 107 -12.53 -11.76 -1.70
C SER A 107 -12.35 -12.85 -0.66
N VAL A 108 -11.56 -12.53 0.35
CA VAL A 108 -11.46 -13.29 1.60
C VAL A 108 -12.11 -12.44 2.68
N SER A 109 -13.00 -13.04 3.47
CA SER A 109 -13.64 -12.39 4.61
C SER A 109 -13.17 -13.05 5.90
N PHE A 110 -12.63 -12.26 6.82
CA PHE A 110 -12.30 -12.69 8.17
C PHE A 110 -13.40 -12.22 9.12
N LYS A 111 -14.04 -13.17 9.81
CA LYS A 111 -15.01 -12.91 10.86
C LYS A 111 -14.42 -13.35 12.20
N PRO A 112 -14.20 -12.44 13.16
CA PRO A 112 -13.65 -12.80 14.45
C PRO A 112 -14.68 -13.59 15.27
N ASP A 113 -14.21 -14.47 16.13
CA ASP A 113 -15.07 -15.23 17.06
C ASP A 113 -15.71 -14.29 18.09
N THR A 114 -15.02 -13.21 18.43
CA THR A 114 -15.52 -12.12 19.26
C THR A 114 -15.71 -10.87 18.40
N SER A 115 -16.92 -10.32 18.39
CA SER A 115 -17.25 -9.14 17.57
C SER A 115 -16.31 -7.97 17.84
N PHE A 116 -16.03 -7.20 16.78
CA PHE A 116 -15.27 -5.97 16.88
C PHE A 116 -15.96 -4.97 17.82
N VAL A 117 -15.15 -4.26 18.60
CA VAL A 117 -15.64 -3.25 19.54
C VAL A 117 -15.65 -1.90 18.83
N LYS A 118 -16.82 -1.28 18.78
CA LYS A 118 -16.99 0.05 18.18
C LYS A 118 -16.08 1.08 18.86
N GLY A 119 -15.48 1.95 18.05
CA GLY A 119 -14.52 2.97 18.46
C GLY A 119 -13.11 2.44 18.73
N ARG A 120 -12.84 1.15 18.48
CA ARG A 120 -11.50 0.58 18.57
C ARG A 120 -10.84 0.49 17.20
N THR A 121 -9.53 0.71 17.20
CA THR A 121 -8.69 0.50 16.03
C THR A 121 -8.09 -0.90 16.08
N TYR A 122 -8.03 -1.52 14.92
CA TYR A 122 -7.48 -2.85 14.69
C TYR A 122 -6.39 -2.77 13.63
N LEU A 123 -5.31 -3.50 13.85
CA LEU A 123 -4.21 -3.66 12.92
C LEU A 123 -4.48 -4.91 12.08
N VAL A 124 -4.56 -4.75 10.78
CA VAL A 124 -4.71 -5.84 9.82
C VAL A 124 -3.42 -6.01 9.05
N GLU A 125 -2.92 -7.24 9.01
CA GLU A 125 -1.73 -7.61 8.28
C GLU A 125 -2.04 -8.72 7.28
N LEU A 126 -1.55 -8.53 6.06
CA LEU A 126 -1.68 -9.46 4.96
C LEU A 126 -0.29 -9.81 4.45
N TYR A 127 0.07 -11.08 4.60
CA TYR A 127 1.32 -11.65 4.12
C TYR A 127 1.06 -12.36 2.81
N ILE A 128 1.63 -11.86 1.72
CA ILE A 128 1.54 -12.52 0.41
C ILE A 128 2.95 -12.81 -0.08
N GLN A 129 3.16 -14.07 -0.46
CA GLN A 129 4.28 -14.45 -1.30
C GLN A 129 3.85 -14.24 -2.74
N ASP A 130 4.58 -13.41 -3.49
CA ASP A 130 4.31 -13.21 -4.91
C ASP A 130 4.57 -14.53 -5.65
N PRO A 131 3.55 -15.19 -6.21
CA PRO A 131 3.72 -16.51 -6.81
C PRO A 131 4.44 -16.46 -8.17
N ASN A 132 4.67 -15.27 -8.77
CA ASN A 132 5.33 -15.20 -10.07
C ASN A 132 5.97 -13.83 -10.37
N PRO A 133 7.23 -13.61 -9.97
CA PRO A 133 8.06 -12.66 -10.68
C PRO A 133 8.33 -13.26 -12.07
N THR A 134 7.55 -12.87 -13.08
CA THR A 134 7.77 -13.22 -14.49
C THR A 134 9.28 -13.23 -14.75
N VAL A 135 9.83 -14.32 -15.32
CA VAL A 135 11.29 -14.47 -15.54
C VAL A 135 11.92 -13.22 -16.19
N LEU A 136 11.15 -12.50 -17.01
CA LEU A 136 11.55 -11.22 -17.61
C LEU A 136 11.78 -10.09 -16.57
N ASN A 137 10.98 -9.99 -15.52
CA ASN A 137 11.16 -9.04 -14.41
C ASN A 137 12.41 -9.35 -13.56
N GLN A 138 12.77 -10.64 -13.45
CA GLN A 138 14.00 -11.07 -12.78
C GLN A 138 15.26 -10.71 -13.57
N ILE A 139 15.16 -10.66 -14.90
CA ILE A 139 16.26 -10.32 -15.79
C ILE A 139 16.43 -8.79 -15.92
N GLN A 140 15.34 -8.02 -15.92
CA GLN A 140 15.37 -6.57 -16.16
C GLN A 140 15.54 -5.71 -14.90
N THR A 141 15.21 -6.25 -13.73
CA THR A 141 15.29 -5.50 -12.48
C THR A 141 15.93 -6.34 -11.40
N LYS A 142 16.84 -5.75 -10.61
CA LYS A 142 17.33 -6.29 -9.33
C LYS A 142 16.20 -6.35 -8.28
N VAL A 143 15.04 -6.90 -8.63
CA VAL A 143 13.99 -7.21 -7.64
C VAL A 143 14.35 -8.56 -7.07
N ASN A 144 14.69 -8.58 -5.79
CA ASN A 144 14.94 -9.79 -5.04
C ASN A 144 13.64 -10.61 -4.99
N PRO A 145 13.55 -11.78 -5.66
CA PRO A 145 12.29 -12.51 -5.84
C PRO A 145 11.79 -13.23 -4.58
N THR A 146 12.34 -12.92 -3.40
CA THR A 146 12.20 -13.79 -2.22
C THR A 146 11.76 -13.05 -0.95
N ARG A 147 11.33 -11.79 -1.02
CA ARG A 147 10.81 -11.10 0.18
C ARG A 147 9.29 -11.20 0.23
N PRO A 148 8.70 -11.83 1.26
CA PRO A 148 7.26 -11.79 1.45
C PRO A 148 6.83 -10.33 1.59
N LYS A 149 5.78 -9.94 0.87
CA LYS A 149 5.22 -8.60 0.95
C LYS A 149 4.20 -8.59 2.09
N ILE A 150 4.36 -7.62 2.99
CA ILE A 150 3.45 -7.43 4.13
C ILE A 150 2.66 -6.15 3.87
N ILE A 151 1.35 -6.27 3.71
CA ILE A 151 0.43 -5.14 3.63
C ILE A 151 -0.15 -4.94 5.02
N ARG A 152 0.11 -3.77 5.62
CA ARG A 152 -0.37 -3.41 6.96
C ARG A 152 -1.36 -2.26 6.85
N LYS A 153 -2.53 -2.40 7.49
CA LYS A 153 -3.58 -1.38 7.50
C LYS A 153 -4.25 -1.27 8.86
N GLU A 154 -4.49 -0.05 9.29
CA GLU A 154 -5.30 0.22 10.48
C GLU A 154 -6.77 0.44 10.07
N LEU A 155 -7.69 -0.22 10.78
CA LEU A 155 -9.12 -0.14 10.58
C LEU A 155 -9.81 0.25 11.89
N THR A 156 -10.69 1.24 11.85
CA THR A 156 -11.50 1.65 13.01
C THR A 156 -12.96 1.25 12.78
N PHE A 157 -13.53 0.49 13.71
CA PHE A 157 -14.90 -0.03 13.67
C PHE A 157 -15.90 0.88 14.40
#